data_AF-A0A3M1CT16-F1
#
_entry.id   AF-A0A3M1CT16-F1
#
_cell.length_a   1.000
_cell.length_b   1.000
_cell.length_c   1.000
_cell.angle_alpha   90.00
_cell.angle_beta   90.00
_cell.angle_gamma   90.00
#
_symmetry.space_group_name_H-M   'P 1'
#
loop_
_entity.id
_entity.type
_entity.pdbx_description
1 polymer ?
#
loop_
_entity_poly.entity_id
_entity_poly.type
_entity_poly.pdbx_seq_one_letter_code
_entity_poly.pdbx_strand_id
1 'polypeptide(L)'
;MRNHVATLLAHLLAAVLLCSCGTASPSSPIVANHAPPADTSDVPNSLDIIIEDMTLPHEGIPHGVPPAYDWARGPVSNSQSIPTRFHAMVAWGQVYEDTGGNPATNTRVQIRDIHAYLLSKKDNRWHQLQYSRRVTGAAYLESFVPPTSKPADIRYEPDGSISVTAGGGYNFHFWTPTRAAIDPTDVAGIFTTAEARLIVDDSTLPDDRTRARYLMSMGGDLWRDTTVDYTTDADNPDIGMGRFKYVTPAWRSYNMLYMEGGLDVNRLRRNPPPITAGRQQHGTPDSNTPKAP
;
A
#
# COMPACT_ATOMS: atom_id res chain seq x y z
N MET A 1 47.90 -15.55 42.71
CA MET A 1 46.84 -14.70 42.12
C MET A 1 46.07 -15.61 41.16
N ARG A 2 45.03 -16.30 41.65
CA ARG A 2 43.58 -16.00 41.53
C ARG A 2 43.12 -15.84 40.07
N ASN A 3 42.10 -16.52 39.53
CA ASN A 3 41.24 -17.68 39.86
C ASN A 3 40.36 -17.87 38.59
N HIS A 4 40.31 -19.05 37.96
CA HIS A 4 39.28 -20.12 38.08
C HIS A 4 37.95 -19.85 37.32
N VAL A 5 37.63 -20.61 36.24
CA VAL A 5 37.00 -21.97 36.14
C VAL A 5 35.47 -21.86 36.19
N ALA A 6 34.72 -22.10 35.11
CA ALA A 6 34.31 -23.33 34.42
C ALA A 6 32.97 -23.91 34.90
N THR A 7 32.21 -24.37 33.90
CA THR A 7 30.90 -25.03 33.84
C THR A 7 30.79 -26.30 34.70
N LEU A 8 29.61 -26.61 35.25
CA LEU A 8 29.05 -27.99 35.26
C LEU A 8 27.55 -28.05 35.64
N LEU A 9 26.85 -28.99 35.01
CA LEU A 9 25.49 -29.50 35.26
C LEU A 9 25.51 -30.65 36.30
N ALA A 10 24.46 -30.82 37.12
CA ALA A 10 23.90 -32.12 37.54
C ALA A 10 22.64 -31.98 38.45
N HIS A 11 21.70 -32.92 38.30
CA HIS A 11 20.41 -33.08 39.02
C HIS A 11 20.55 -33.86 40.35
N LEU A 12 19.64 -33.66 41.32
CA LEU A 12 18.80 -34.72 41.95
C LEU A 12 17.76 -34.18 42.97
N LEU A 13 16.62 -34.88 43.04
CA LEU A 13 15.44 -34.72 43.91
C LEU A 13 15.68 -35.06 45.40
N ALA A 14 14.91 -34.42 46.30
CA ALA A 14 14.27 -35.07 47.47
C ALA A 14 13.07 -34.24 47.99
N ALA A 15 12.01 -34.96 48.40
CA ALA A 15 10.69 -34.47 48.75
C ALA A 15 10.53 -34.05 50.22
N VAL A 16 9.59 -33.13 50.48
CA VAL A 16 8.92 -32.97 51.79
C VAL A 16 7.43 -32.77 51.55
N LEU A 17 6.62 -33.66 52.14
CA LEU A 17 5.16 -33.57 52.26
C LEU A 17 4.83 -32.82 53.57
N LEU A 18 3.80 -31.96 53.57
CA LEU A 18 2.69 -31.97 54.56
C LEU A 18 1.67 -30.83 54.33
N CYS A 19 0.40 -31.26 54.21
CA CYS A 19 -0.89 -30.67 54.62
C CYS A 19 -1.28 -29.21 54.32
N SER A 20 -2.26 -29.10 53.39
CA SER A 20 -3.62 -28.56 53.56
C SER A 20 -3.83 -27.10 54.00
N CYS A 21 -4.44 -26.30 53.12
CA CYS A 21 -5.79 -25.75 53.31
C CYS A 21 -6.25 -25.04 52.03
N GLY A 22 -7.41 -25.44 51.51
CA GLY A 22 -7.98 -24.88 50.29
C GLY A 22 -8.54 -23.48 50.51
N THR A 23 -8.22 -22.59 49.58
CA THR A 23 -9.02 -21.41 49.28
C THR A 23 -9.14 -21.30 47.77
N ALA A 24 -10.37 -21.40 47.27
CA ALA A 24 -10.70 -21.20 45.87
C ALA A 24 -10.40 -19.74 45.49
N SER A 25 -9.53 -19.54 44.51
CA SER A 25 -9.37 -18.24 43.85
C SER A 25 -10.54 -18.03 42.87
N PRO A 26 -11.20 -16.87 42.88
CA PRO A 26 -12.23 -16.57 41.89
C PRO A 26 -11.57 -16.44 40.51
N SER A 27 -11.98 -17.30 39.59
CA SER A 27 -11.66 -17.21 38.17
C SER A 27 -12.21 -15.90 37.61
N SER A 28 -11.32 -15.00 37.17
CA SER A 28 -11.69 -13.86 36.33
C SER A 28 -12.44 -14.35 35.09
N PRO A 29 -13.52 -13.69 34.65
CA PRO A 29 -14.18 -14.05 33.41
C PRO A 29 -13.20 -13.80 32.26
N ILE A 30 -12.98 -14.85 31.46
CA ILE A 30 -12.32 -14.75 30.16
C ILE A 30 -13.18 -13.81 29.32
N VAL A 31 -12.74 -12.56 29.17
CA VAL A 31 -13.24 -11.68 28.12
C VAL A 31 -12.79 -12.35 26.83
N ALA A 32 -13.73 -13.00 26.14
CA ALA A 32 -13.52 -13.48 24.80
C ALA A 32 -13.12 -12.28 23.95
N ASN A 33 -11.83 -12.18 23.62
CA ASN A 33 -11.32 -11.33 22.56
C ASN A 33 -12.08 -11.72 21.29
N HIS A 34 -13.18 -11.04 21.02
CA HIS A 34 -13.79 -11.05 19.72
C HIS A 34 -12.73 -10.45 18.80
N ALA A 35 -12.16 -11.30 17.95
CA ALA A 35 -11.44 -10.82 16.78
C ALA A 35 -12.35 -9.78 16.10
N PRO A 36 -11.83 -8.60 15.70
CA PRO A 36 -12.63 -7.67 14.93
C PRO A 36 -13.20 -8.44 13.74
N PRO A 37 -14.49 -8.25 13.40
CA PRO A 37 -15.05 -8.91 12.23
C PRO A 37 -14.18 -8.57 11.02
N ALA A 38 -13.90 -9.58 10.18
CA ALA A 38 -13.26 -9.37 8.89
C ALA A 38 -14.01 -8.23 8.18
N ASP A 39 -13.32 -7.12 7.94
CA ASP A 39 -13.88 -5.93 7.31
C ASP A 39 -14.21 -6.28 5.85
N THR A 40 -15.44 -6.74 5.66
CA THR A 40 -16.05 -7.21 4.41
C THR A 40 -16.70 -6.06 3.64
N SER A 41 -16.39 -4.81 3.97
CA SER A 41 -16.82 -3.69 3.15
C SER A 41 -16.18 -3.82 1.77
N ASP A 42 -17.00 -4.15 0.76
CA ASP A 42 -16.58 -4.17 -0.63
C ASP A 42 -15.99 -2.80 -0.97
N VAL A 43 -14.70 -2.77 -1.28
CA VAL A 43 -14.06 -1.51 -1.67
C VAL A 43 -14.58 -1.12 -3.05
N PRO A 44 -15.11 0.09 -3.21
CA PRO A 44 -15.64 0.53 -4.49
C PRO A 44 -14.47 0.81 -5.44
N ASN A 45 -14.24 -0.14 -6.36
CA ASN A 45 -13.54 0.10 -7.61
C ASN A 45 -14.46 -0.29 -8.78
N SER A 46 -14.30 0.38 -9.90
CA SER A 46 -15.04 0.09 -11.12
C SER A 46 -14.26 0.59 -12.33
N LEU A 47 -14.61 0.12 -13.52
CA LEU A 47 -14.00 0.65 -14.74
C LEU A 47 -14.23 2.16 -14.87
N ASP A 48 -15.42 2.65 -14.49
CA ASP A 48 -15.71 4.09 -14.55
C ASP A 48 -14.83 4.86 -13.56
N ILE A 49 -14.61 4.37 -12.33
CA ILE A 49 -13.68 4.99 -11.37
C ILE A 49 -12.25 5.02 -11.91
N ILE A 50 -11.79 3.93 -12.55
CA ILE A 50 -10.45 3.86 -13.13
C ILE A 50 -10.30 4.88 -14.27
N ILE A 51 -11.32 5.04 -15.11
CA ILE A 51 -11.32 6.04 -16.19
C ILE A 51 -11.37 7.46 -15.61
N GLU A 52 -12.24 7.71 -14.64
CA GLU A 52 -12.37 9.01 -13.97
C GLU A 52 -11.06 9.42 -13.29
N ASP A 53 -10.35 8.47 -12.66
CA ASP A 53 -9.04 8.71 -12.05
C ASP A 53 -7.98 9.15 -13.08
N MET A 54 -8.18 8.85 -14.36
CA MET A 54 -7.28 9.27 -15.45
C MET A 54 -7.81 10.43 -16.30
N THR A 55 -9.02 10.93 -16.04
CA THR A 55 -9.67 11.93 -16.92
C THR A 55 -10.28 13.14 -16.21
N LEU A 56 -10.67 13.00 -14.94
CA LEU A 56 -11.21 14.11 -14.17
C LEU A 56 -10.08 14.92 -13.49
N PRO A 57 -10.32 16.21 -13.20
CA PRO A 57 -9.40 17.02 -12.38
C PRO A 57 -9.19 16.43 -11.00
N HIS A 58 -8.13 16.83 -10.30
CA HIS A 58 -7.95 16.48 -8.88
C HIS A 58 -9.14 16.94 -8.01
N GLU A 59 -9.50 16.19 -6.96
CA GLU A 59 -10.52 16.62 -5.98
C GLU A 59 -10.02 17.75 -5.07
N GLY A 60 -8.71 17.85 -4.91
CA GLY A 60 -8.01 18.90 -4.16
C GLY A 60 -6.63 19.17 -4.74
N ILE A 61 -5.90 20.11 -4.14
CA ILE A 61 -4.57 20.48 -4.62
C ILE A 61 -3.55 19.97 -3.61
N PRO A 62 -2.62 19.07 -3.98
CA PRO A 62 -1.59 18.60 -3.06
C PRO A 62 -0.68 19.78 -2.64
N HIS A 63 -0.47 19.95 -1.34
CA HIS A 63 0.35 21.03 -0.81
C HIS A 63 1.82 20.92 -1.27
N GLY A 64 2.43 22.07 -1.56
CA GLY A 64 3.84 22.23 -1.90
C GLY A 64 4.35 21.54 -3.18
N VAL A 65 3.45 20.98 -3.99
CA VAL A 65 3.78 20.49 -5.34
C VAL A 65 4.07 21.68 -6.26
N PRO A 66 5.25 21.75 -6.91
CA PRO A 66 5.57 22.79 -7.86
C PRO A 66 4.55 22.83 -9.02
N PRO A 67 3.95 24.00 -9.34
CA PRO A 67 2.97 24.10 -10.43
C PRO A 67 3.50 23.78 -11.83
N ALA A 68 4.83 23.67 -11.97
CA ALA A 68 5.52 23.30 -13.20
C ALA A 68 5.52 21.78 -13.45
N TYR A 69 5.20 20.96 -12.44
CA TYR A 69 4.99 19.54 -12.64
C TYR A 69 3.69 19.32 -13.42
N ASP A 70 3.76 18.53 -14.47
CA ASP A 70 2.63 18.20 -15.34
C ASP A 70 1.46 17.60 -14.56
N TRP A 71 1.78 16.78 -13.56
CA TRP A 71 0.85 16.10 -12.68
C TRP A 71 0.26 16.98 -11.58
N ALA A 72 0.75 18.21 -11.40
CA ALA A 72 0.23 19.13 -10.37
C ALA A 72 -1.23 19.52 -10.61
N ARG A 73 -1.72 19.42 -11.86
CA ARG A 73 -3.04 19.94 -12.28
C ARG A 73 -4.05 18.85 -12.65
N GLY A 74 -3.61 17.64 -12.86
CA GLY A 74 -4.46 16.52 -13.24
C GLY A 74 -3.68 15.22 -13.37
N PRO A 75 -4.36 14.11 -13.67
CA PRO A 75 -3.70 12.85 -14.00
C PRO A 75 -2.83 12.99 -15.26
N VAL A 76 -1.77 12.20 -15.33
CA VAL A 76 -0.83 12.17 -16.45
C VAL A 76 -0.52 10.75 -16.88
N SER A 77 -0.21 10.58 -18.16
CA SER A 77 0.32 9.33 -18.73
C SER A 77 1.48 9.72 -19.63
N ASN A 78 2.69 9.38 -19.21
CA ASN A 78 3.91 10.09 -19.63
C ASN A 78 4.65 9.43 -20.80
N SER A 79 4.07 8.38 -21.41
CA SER A 79 4.65 7.77 -22.60
C SER A 79 3.61 7.28 -23.60
N GLN A 80 3.97 7.25 -24.89
CA GLN A 80 3.17 6.56 -25.92
C GLN A 80 3.46 5.06 -25.97
N SER A 81 4.66 4.63 -25.56
CA SER A 81 5.13 3.24 -25.53
C SER A 81 6.21 3.06 -24.45
N ILE A 82 6.29 1.91 -23.79
CA ILE A 82 7.37 1.66 -22.82
C ILE A 82 8.72 1.59 -23.55
N PRO A 83 9.71 2.44 -23.20
CA PRO A 83 11.02 2.39 -23.85
C PRO A 83 11.72 1.06 -23.60
N THR A 84 12.36 0.50 -24.64
CA THR A 84 12.96 -0.84 -24.63
C THR A 84 14.11 -1.03 -23.64
N ARG A 85 14.63 0.04 -23.05
CA ARG A 85 15.70 0.01 -22.04
C ARG A 85 15.22 -0.25 -20.61
N PHE A 86 13.91 -0.26 -20.37
CA PHE A 86 13.32 -0.46 -19.04
C PHE A 86 12.70 -1.84 -18.94
N HIS A 87 13.30 -2.70 -18.12
CA HIS A 87 12.89 -4.09 -17.94
C HIS A 87 12.26 -4.36 -16.57
N ALA A 88 11.98 -3.32 -15.80
CA ALA A 88 11.27 -3.44 -14.54
C ALA A 88 10.31 -2.27 -14.31
N MET A 89 9.38 -2.46 -13.39
CA MET A 89 8.51 -1.41 -12.89
C MET A 89 8.28 -1.52 -11.38
N VAL A 90 7.83 -0.42 -10.76
CA VAL A 90 7.33 -0.40 -9.39
C VAL A 90 6.04 0.39 -9.31
N ALA A 91 5.01 -0.16 -8.66
CA ALA A 91 3.81 0.60 -8.33
C ALA A 91 4.10 1.44 -7.09
N TRP A 92 3.65 2.69 -7.14
CA TRP A 92 3.80 3.64 -6.04
C TRP A 92 2.53 4.46 -5.87
N GLY A 93 2.44 5.18 -4.74
CA GLY A 93 1.46 6.22 -4.52
C GLY A 93 1.98 7.27 -3.56
N GLN A 94 1.17 8.29 -3.33
CA GLN A 94 1.53 9.42 -2.48
C GLN A 94 0.33 9.86 -1.66
N VAL A 95 0.57 10.24 -0.41
CA VAL A 95 -0.41 10.92 0.45
C VAL A 95 0.09 12.32 0.75
N TYR A 96 -0.76 13.31 0.49
CA TYR A 96 -0.51 14.73 0.71
C TYR A 96 -1.58 15.32 1.63
N GLU A 97 -1.24 16.42 2.30
CA GLU A 97 -2.26 17.36 2.76
C GLU A 97 -2.72 18.23 1.58
N ASP A 98 -3.98 18.66 1.61
CA ASP A 98 -4.46 19.68 0.68
C ASP A 98 -3.80 21.04 0.94
N THR A 99 -3.67 21.88 -0.10
CA THR A 99 -3.08 23.22 0.01
C THR A 99 -3.81 24.15 0.99
N GLY A 100 -5.09 23.89 1.30
CA GLY A 100 -5.85 24.59 2.34
C GLY A 100 -5.54 24.09 3.76
N GLY A 101 -4.59 23.17 3.91
CA GLY A 101 -4.19 22.54 5.15
C GLY A 101 -5.13 21.40 5.57
N ASN A 102 -4.72 20.71 6.64
CA ASN A 102 -5.47 19.63 7.25
C ASN A 102 -5.74 19.95 8.73
N PRO A 103 -6.99 20.27 9.10
CA PRO A 103 -7.33 20.66 10.47
C PRO A 103 -7.57 19.46 11.41
N ALA A 104 -7.50 18.22 10.91
CA ALA A 104 -7.57 17.02 11.75
C ALA A 104 -6.24 16.78 12.45
N THR A 105 -6.32 16.41 13.72
CA THR A 105 -5.20 16.17 14.64
C THR A 105 -5.16 14.73 15.16
N ASN A 106 -6.25 13.97 15.01
CA ASN A 106 -6.41 12.61 15.49
C ASN A 106 -6.83 11.63 14.38
N THR A 107 -6.28 11.83 13.18
CA THR A 107 -6.64 11.07 11.98
C THR A 107 -5.40 10.57 11.24
N ARG A 108 -5.43 9.29 10.82
CA ARG A 108 -4.43 8.68 9.93
C ARG A 108 -5.06 8.19 8.63
N VAL A 109 -4.23 8.02 7.61
CA VAL A 109 -4.58 7.34 6.36
C VAL A 109 -4.15 5.88 6.47
N GLN A 110 -5.10 4.95 6.54
CA GLN A 110 -4.85 3.51 6.43
C GLN A 110 -4.76 3.12 4.95
N ILE A 111 -3.71 2.38 4.57
CA ILE A 111 -3.43 1.97 3.19
C ILE A 111 -3.21 0.46 3.13
N ARG A 112 -3.82 -0.20 2.14
CA ARG A 112 -3.68 -1.64 1.91
C ARG A 112 -3.72 -2.01 0.44
N ASP A 113 -3.32 -3.26 0.17
CA ASP A 113 -3.53 -3.97 -1.09
C ASP A 113 -3.06 -3.16 -2.31
N ILE A 114 -1.77 -2.84 -2.35
CA ILE A 114 -1.18 -2.27 -3.57
C ILE A 114 -1.04 -3.39 -4.61
N HIS A 115 -1.51 -3.14 -5.82
CA HIS A 115 -1.40 -4.03 -6.96
C HIS A 115 -0.79 -3.32 -8.17
N ALA A 116 -0.10 -4.10 -9.00
CA ALA A 116 0.29 -3.72 -10.35
C ALA A 116 -0.10 -4.84 -11.33
N TYR A 117 -0.66 -4.46 -12.46
CA TYR A 117 -1.06 -5.35 -13.53
C TYR A 117 -0.50 -4.87 -14.88
N LEU A 118 -0.16 -5.83 -15.75
CA LEU A 118 0.27 -5.59 -17.12
C LEU A 118 -0.71 -6.23 -18.08
N LEU A 119 -1.17 -5.47 -19.07
CA LEU A 119 -1.89 -5.99 -20.22
C LEU A 119 -0.87 -6.43 -21.28
N SER A 120 -0.77 -7.73 -21.55
CA SER A 120 0.20 -8.27 -22.50
C SER A 120 -0.29 -8.10 -23.95
N LYS A 121 0.61 -7.74 -24.87
CA LYS A 121 0.32 -7.69 -26.31
C LYS A 121 0.21 -9.10 -26.90
N LYS A 122 0.98 -10.05 -26.37
CA LYS A 122 1.06 -11.44 -26.87
C LYS A 122 -0.24 -12.19 -26.68
N ASP A 123 -0.89 -12.05 -25.53
CA ASP A 123 -2.11 -12.81 -25.21
C ASP A 123 -3.35 -11.94 -24.96
N ASN A 124 -3.20 -10.61 -24.95
CA ASN A 124 -4.28 -9.65 -24.69
C ASN A 124 -4.97 -9.90 -23.33
N ARG A 125 -4.22 -10.35 -22.31
CA ARG A 125 -4.72 -10.56 -20.95
C ARG A 125 -3.98 -9.67 -19.95
N TRP A 126 -4.70 -9.32 -18.88
CA TRP A 126 -4.11 -8.69 -17.70
C TRP A 126 -3.43 -9.72 -16.80
N HIS A 127 -2.16 -9.49 -16.48
CA HIS A 127 -1.33 -10.32 -15.60
C HIS A 127 -0.95 -9.51 -14.37
N GLN A 128 -1.09 -10.09 -13.17
CA GLN A 128 -0.65 -9.44 -11.94
C GLN A 128 0.88 -9.50 -11.86
N LEU A 129 1.51 -8.33 -11.82
CA LEU A 129 2.95 -8.19 -11.66
C LEU A 129 3.36 -8.08 -10.19
N GLN A 130 2.60 -7.31 -9.42
CA GLN A 130 2.89 -7.02 -8.02
C GLN A 130 1.63 -7.08 -7.19
N TYR A 131 1.80 -7.53 -5.95
CA TYR A 131 0.81 -7.41 -4.89
C TYR A 131 1.53 -7.26 -3.56
N SER A 132 1.05 -6.36 -2.72
CA SER A 132 1.40 -6.37 -1.30
C SER A 132 0.25 -5.82 -0.46
N ARG A 133 -0.09 -6.55 0.61
CA ARG A 133 -0.97 -6.04 1.67
C ARG A 133 -0.36 -4.79 2.34
N ARG A 134 0.96 -4.79 2.50
CA ARG A 134 1.75 -3.74 3.16
C ARG A 134 2.58 -2.98 2.15
N VAL A 135 2.33 -1.69 2.01
CA VAL A 135 3.26 -0.82 1.29
C VAL A 135 4.47 -0.53 2.18
N THR A 136 5.60 -0.22 1.55
CA THR A 136 6.73 0.45 2.22
C THR A 136 6.75 1.91 1.78
N GLY A 137 7.43 2.79 2.51
CA GLY A 137 7.48 4.19 2.13
C GLY A 137 8.31 5.06 3.07
N ALA A 138 8.42 6.34 2.72
CA ALA A 138 9.10 7.36 3.52
C ALA A 138 8.41 8.71 3.39
N ALA A 139 8.71 9.63 4.30
CA ALA A 139 8.21 10.99 4.26
C ALA A 139 9.16 11.85 3.41
N TYR A 140 8.74 12.23 2.20
CA TYR A 140 9.54 13.06 1.30
C TYR A 140 9.15 14.52 1.43
N LEU A 141 10.10 15.43 1.18
CA LEU A 141 9.73 16.83 0.93
C LEU A 141 8.66 16.86 -0.16
N GLU A 142 7.58 17.57 0.10
CA GLU A 142 6.39 17.59 -0.73
C GLU A 142 6.64 18.07 -2.17
N SER A 143 7.72 18.84 -2.37
CA SER A 143 8.18 19.31 -3.68
C SER A 143 9.08 18.33 -4.42
N PHE A 144 9.59 17.29 -3.74
CA PHE A 144 10.69 16.44 -4.19
C PHE A 144 11.99 17.20 -4.57
N VAL A 145 12.11 18.48 -4.20
CA VAL A 145 13.29 19.31 -4.47
C VAL A 145 13.81 19.96 -3.18
N PRO A 146 15.01 19.59 -2.70
CA PRO A 146 15.78 18.41 -3.13
C PRO A 146 15.02 17.09 -2.81
N PRO A 147 15.41 15.95 -3.39
CA PRO A 147 14.74 14.65 -3.17
C PRO A 147 15.12 14.05 -1.80
N THR A 148 14.93 14.82 -0.74
CA THR A 148 15.25 14.45 0.63
C THR A 148 14.04 13.80 1.28
N SER A 149 14.30 12.74 2.04
CA SER A 149 13.28 12.05 2.84
C SER A 149 13.74 11.85 4.29
N LYS A 150 12.76 11.56 5.14
CA LYS A 150 12.92 11.14 6.53
C LYS A 150 12.03 9.92 6.78
N PRO A 151 12.25 9.16 7.89
CA PRO A 151 11.32 8.11 8.28
C PRO A 151 9.89 8.64 8.38
N ALA A 152 8.94 7.90 7.81
CA ALA A 152 7.52 8.21 7.93
C ALA A 152 6.95 7.74 9.27
N ASP A 153 5.90 8.42 9.74
CA ASP A 153 5.10 7.98 10.88
C ASP A 153 4.20 6.81 10.43
N ILE A 154 4.77 5.61 10.40
CA ILE A 154 4.08 4.37 10.02
C ILE A 154 3.62 3.63 11.28
N ARG A 155 2.34 3.28 11.32
CA ARG A 155 1.77 2.33 12.28
C ARG A 155 1.31 1.07 11.56
N TYR A 156 1.66 -0.09 12.10
CA TYR A 156 1.17 -1.37 11.59
C TYR A 156 -0.21 -1.67 12.18
N GLU A 157 -1.16 -2.00 11.31
CA GLU A 157 -2.53 -2.28 11.72
C GLU A 157 -2.76 -3.80 11.89
N PRO A 158 -3.72 -4.22 12.74
CA PRO A 158 -3.97 -5.64 13.02
C PRO A 158 -4.39 -6.47 11.80
N ASP A 159 -5.02 -5.84 10.80
CA ASP A 159 -5.42 -6.47 9.53
C ASP A 159 -4.25 -6.64 8.54
N GLY A 160 -3.04 -6.35 9.02
CA GLY A 160 -1.82 -6.42 8.27
C GLY A 160 -1.62 -5.27 7.31
N SER A 161 -2.44 -4.22 7.28
CA SER A 161 -2.14 -3.00 6.54
C SER A 161 -1.15 -2.09 7.28
N ILE A 162 -0.90 -0.90 6.75
CA ILE A 162 -0.30 0.20 7.52
C ILE A 162 -1.27 1.37 7.65
N SER A 163 -0.98 2.30 8.56
CA SER A 163 -1.54 3.64 8.55
C SER A 163 -0.46 4.70 8.78
N VAL A 164 -0.67 5.88 8.20
CA VAL A 164 0.32 6.96 8.18
C VAL A 164 -0.31 8.33 8.45
N THR A 165 0.53 9.26 8.88
CA THR A 165 0.24 10.69 8.77
C THR A 165 1.08 11.29 7.64
N ALA A 166 0.58 12.39 7.05
CA ALA A 166 1.29 13.22 6.09
C ALA A 166 1.07 14.70 6.48
N GLY A 167 1.91 15.61 5.98
CA GLY A 167 1.81 17.03 6.28
C GLY A 167 3.08 17.68 6.78
N GLY A 168 2.97 18.96 7.16
CA GLY A 168 4.09 19.73 7.72
C GLY A 168 5.28 19.88 6.75
N GLY A 169 4.99 20.03 5.45
CA GLY A 169 5.99 20.12 4.38
C GLY A 169 6.46 18.78 3.81
N TYR A 170 5.86 17.67 4.23
CA TYR A 170 6.21 16.33 3.77
C TYR A 170 4.98 15.57 3.26
N ASN A 171 5.14 14.87 2.13
CA ASN A 171 4.21 13.83 1.70
C ASN A 171 4.63 12.48 2.27
N PHE A 172 3.72 11.50 2.27
CA PHE A 172 4.10 10.09 2.39
C PHE A 172 4.11 9.46 1.01
N HIS A 173 5.31 9.16 0.49
CA HIS A 173 5.48 8.43 -0.75
C HIS A 173 5.69 6.95 -0.42
N PHE A 174 4.93 6.08 -1.07
CA PHE A 174 4.92 4.65 -0.79
C PHE A 174 4.99 3.83 -2.07
N TRP A 175 5.50 2.61 -1.96
CA TRP A 175 5.69 1.69 -3.07
C TRP A 175 5.58 0.23 -2.65
N THR A 176 5.48 -0.65 -3.64
CA THR A 176 5.59 -2.11 -3.45
C THR A 176 7.01 -2.47 -2.97
N PRO A 177 7.20 -3.41 -2.03
CA PRO A 177 8.52 -3.73 -1.47
C PRO A 177 9.60 -4.18 -2.47
N THR A 178 9.21 -4.73 -3.61
CA THR A 178 10.11 -5.21 -4.66
C THR A 178 9.67 -4.66 -6.02
N ARG A 179 10.58 -4.57 -6.98
CA ARG A 179 10.25 -4.26 -8.38
C ARG A 179 9.78 -5.52 -9.11
N ALA A 180 8.88 -5.37 -10.08
CA ALA A 180 8.51 -6.45 -10.99
C ALA A 180 9.27 -6.34 -12.31
N ALA A 181 9.71 -7.48 -12.85
CA ALA A 181 10.26 -7.55 -14.19
C ALA A 181 9.15 -7.41 -15.25
N ILE A 182 9.47 -6.73 -16.35
CA ILE A 182 8.60 -6.58 -17.52
C ILE A 182 9.39 -6.82 -18.81
N ASP A 183 8.72 -7.33 -19.84
CA ASP A 183 9.21 -7.29 -21.21
C ASP A 183 8.66 -6.00 -21.86
N PRO A 184 9.50 -4.96 -22.08
CA PRO A 184 9.01 -3.68 -22.59
C PRO A 184 8.38 -3.79 -23.98
N THR A 185 8.67 -4.85 -24.74
CA THR A 185 8.08 -5.07 -26.07
C THR A 185 6.66 -5.65 -26.00
N ASP A 186 6.26 -6.17 -24.84
CA ASP A 186 4.98 -6.85 -24.61
C ASP A 186 3.99 -6.04 -23.75
N VAL A 187 4.28 -4.77 -23.47
CA VAL A 187 3.40 -3.93 -22.64
C VAL A 187 2.36 -3.22 -23.51
N ALA A 188 1.10 -3.63 -23.39
CA ALA A 188 -0.03 -2.96 -24.03
C ALA A 188 -0.76 -1.98 -23.08
N GLY A 189 -0.57 -2.15 -21.77
CA GLY A 189 -1.10 -1.30 -20.72
C GLY A 189 -0.54 -1.69 -19.34
N ILE A 190 -0.56 -0.75 -18.40
CA ILE A 190 -0.16 -0.94 -17.00
C ILE A 190 -1.25 -0.34 -16.13
N PHE A 191 -1.67 -1.06 -15.10
CA PHE A 191 -2.67 -0.60 -14.15
C PHE A 191 -2.13 -0.77 -12.73
N THR A 192 -2.10 0.30 -11.95
CA THR A 192 -1.77 0.24 -10.52
C THR A 192 -2.94 0.71 -9.68
N THR A 193 -3.14 0.05 -8.54
CA THR A 193 -4.22 0.40 -7.62
C THR A 193 -3.82 0.13 -6.18
N ALA A 194 -4.38 0.91 -5.27
CA ALA A 194 -4.32 0.65 -3.83
C ALA A 194 -5.61 1.14 -3.18
N GLU A 195 -5.88 0.65 -1.98
CA GLU A 195 -7.04 1.05 -1.20
C GLU A 195 -6.61 1.89 -0.01
N ALA A 196 -7.38 2.94 0.30
CA ALA A 196 -7.16 3.72 1.51
C ALA A 196 -8.44 4.25 2.14
N ARG A 197 -8.37 4.48 3.46
CA ARG A 197 -9.42 5.15 4.25
C ARG A 197 -8.82 5.95 5.40
N LEU A 198 -9.65 6.79 6.02
CA LEU A 198 -9.33 7.49 7.26
C LEU A 198 -9.66 6.63 8.48
N ILE A 199 -8.71 6.53 9.41
CA ILE A 199 -8.89 5.91 10.72
C ILE A 199 -8.52 6.89 11.84
N VAL A 200 -9.04 6.62 13.04
CA VAL A 200 -8.69 7.37 14.24
C VAL A 200 -7.25 7.01 14.66
N ASP A 201 -6.46 8.02 15.00
CA ASP A 201 -5.09 7.82 15.49
C ASP A 201 -5.11 7.27 16.92
N ASP A 202 -5.60 8.04 17.88
CA ASP A 202 -5.76 7.68 19.28
C ASP A 202 -7.25 7.56 19.64
N SER A 203 -7.67 6.34 19.99
CA SER A 203 -9.05 6.04 20.40
C SER A 203 -9.51 6.75 21.68
N THR A 204 -8.58 7.35 22.44
CA THR A 204 -8.90 8.13 23.65
C THR A 204 -9.18 9.61 23.36
N LEU A 205 -8.85 10.09 22.16
CA LEU A 205 -9.12 11.45 21.70
C LEU A 205 -10.39 11.49 20.82
N PRO A 206 -11.03 12.67 20.66
CA PRO A 206 -12.21 12.81 19.79
C PRO A 206 -11.93 12.39 18.35
N ASP A 207 -12.91 11.75 17.70
CA ASP A 207 -12.86 11.45 16.26
C ASP A 207 -13.01 12.75 15.45
N ASP A 208 -11.98 13.10 14.68
CA ASP A 208 -11.97 14.29 13.83
C ASP A 208 -11.82 13.98 12.33
N ARG A 209 -12.07 12.73 11.91
CA ARG A 209 -11.89 12.29 10.51
C ARG A 209 -12.72 13.08 9.50
N THR A 210 -13.87 13.62 9.91
CA THR A 210 -14.72 14.46 9.05
C THR A 210 -14.08 15.81 8.70
N ARG A 211 -13.05 16.22 9.44
CA ARG A 211 -12.27 17.43 9.21
C ARG A 211 -11.00 17.16 8.42
N ALA A 212 -10.61 15.90 8.23
CA ALA A 212 -9.36 15.56 7.61
C ALA A 212 -9.35 15.89 6.12
N ARG A 213 -8.23 16.43 5.64
CA ARG A 213 -8.03 16.81 4.23
C ARG A 213 -6.76 16.19 3.65
N TYR A 214 -6.73 14.86 3.70
CA TYR A 214 -5.72 14.06 3.03
C TYR A 214 -6.12 13.76 1.59
N LEU A 215 -5.17 13.93 0.68
CA LEU A 215 -5.27 13.56 -0.72
C LEU A 215 -4.36 12.36 -0.99
N MET A 216 -4.82 11.42 -1.81
CA MET A 216 -4.00 10.29 -2.26
C MET A 216 -4.10 10.12 -3.77
N SER A 217 -2.99 9.71 -4.37
CA SER A 217 -2.91 9.27 -5.77
C SER A 217 -2.04 8.02 -5.89
N MET A 218 -2.20 7.31 -7.00
CA MET A 218 -1.38 6.18 -7.42
C MET A 218 -0.62 6.54 -8.68
N GLY A 219 0.53 5.88 -8.87
CA GLY A 219 1.34 5.98 -10.07
C GLY A 219 2.16 4.71 -10.27
N GLY A 220 3.17 4.81 -11.13
CA GLY A 220 4.10 3.73 -11.38
C GLY A 220 5.33 4.24 -12.09
N ASP A 221 6.44 3.56 -11.85
CA ASP A 221 7.76 3.99 -12.25
C ASP A 221 8.43 2.87 -13.05
N LEU A 222 9.09 3.22 -14.15
CA LEU A 222 9.91 2.27 -14.90
C LEU A 222 11.32 2.20 -14.32
N TRP A 223 11.96 1.06 -14.44
CA TRP A 223 13.34 0.86 -14.00
C TRP A 223 14.13 0.08 -15.03
N ARG A 224 15.43 0.37 -15.15
CA ARG A 224 16.30 -0.35 -16.11
C ARG A 224 16.23 -1.86 -15.86
N ASP A 225 16.27 -2.25 -14.59
CA ASP A 225 16.10 -3.62 -14.13
C ASP A 225 15.63 -3.65 -12.66
N THR A 226 15.48 -4.85 -12.11
CA THR A 226 14.94 -5.08 -10.76
C THR A 226 15.91 -4.73 -9.63
N THR A 227 17.17 -4.40 -9.94
CA THR A 227 18.28 -4.27 -8.97
C THR A 227 19.01 -2.93 -9.03
N VAL A 228 18.90 -2.18 -10.12
CA VAL A 228 19.64 -0.93 -10.30
C VAL A 228 19.33 0.08 -9.18
N ASP A 229 20.34 0.69 -8.61
CA ASP A 229 20.14 1.75 -7.63
C ASP A 229 19.58 3.01 -8.30
N TYR A 230 18.91 3.83 -7.50
CA TYR A 230 18.52 5.17 -7.95
C TYR A 230 19.78 6.03 -8.10
N THR A 231 20.05 6.52 -9.31
CA THR A 231 21.15 7.46 -9.56
C THR A 231 20.65 8.82 -10.04
N THR A 232 19.69 8.82 -10.96
CA THR A 232 19.07 10.01 -11.55
C THR A 232 17.64 9.67 -12.01
N ASP A 233 16.81 10.68 -12.25
CA ASP A 233 15.46 10.51 -12.83
C ASP A 233 15.48 9.77 -14.18
N ALA A 234 16.59 9.80 -14.91
CA ALA A 234 16.70 9.10 -16.20
C ALA A 234 16.64 7.57 -16.08
N ASP A 235 16.97 7.03 -14.90
CA ASP A 235 16.90 5.61 -14.57
C ASP A 235 15.51 5.18 -14.07
N ASN A 236 14.70 6.15 -13.68
CA ASN A 236 13.38 5.96 -13.11
C ASN A 236 12.36 6.98 -13.65
N PRO A 237 11.96 6.90 -14.92
CA PRO A 237 10.90 7.75 -15.42
C PRO A 237 9.53 7.24 -14.97
N ASP A 238 8.68 8.19 -14.61
CA ASP A 238 7.27 7.97 -14.33
C ASP A 238 6.53 7.39 -15.55
N ILE A 239 5.72 6.36 -15.32
CA ILE A 239 4.77 5.78 -16.28
C ILE A 239 3.57 6.72 -16.42
N GLY A 240 3.13 7.28 -15.30
CA GLY A 240 1.97 8.12 -15.17
C GLY A 240 1.46 8.14 -13.73
N MET A 241 0.50 9.02 -13.51
CA MET A 241 -0.10 9.25 -12.20
C MET A 241 -1.60 9.51 -12.35
N GLY A 242 -2.39 8.91 -11.48
CA GLY A 242 -3.82 9.18 -11.37
C GLY A 242 -4.11 10.53 -10.73
N ARG A 243 -5.39 10.89 -10.68
CA ARG A 243 -5.84 12.11 -10.02
C ARG A 243 -5.73 11.98 -8.50
N PHE A 244 -5.43 13.08 -7.82
CA PHE A 244 -5.56 13.15 -6.37
C PHE A 244 -7.03 13.15 -5.97
N LYS A 245 -7.39 12.24 -5.07
CA LYS A 245 -8.72 12.17 -4.45
C LYS A 245 -8.61 12.29 -2.94
N TYR A 246 -9.64 12.83 -2.30
CA TYR A 246 -9.67 12.86 -0.84
C TYR A 246 -9.77 11.46 -0.26
N VAL A 247 -9.01 11.19 0.79
CA VAL A 247 -9.21 10.00 1.60
C VAL A 247 -10.45 10.20 2.48
N THR A 248 -11.35 9.23 2.46
CA THR A 248 -12.60 9.26 3.23
C THR A 248 -12.59 8.23 4.36
N PRO A 249 -13.50 8.30 5.35
CA PRO A 249 -13.62 7.25 6.37
C PRO A 249 -13.99 5.86 5.81
N ALA A 250 -14.65 5.81 4.66
CA ALA A 250 -14.88 4.57 3.91
C ALA A 250 -13.67 4.23 3.03
N TRP A 251 -13.47 2.93 2.77
CA TRP A 251 -12.48 2.48 1.79
C TRP A 251 -12.80 3.06 0.40
N ARG A 252 -11.75 3.55 -0.27
CA ARG A 252 -11.77 3.95 -1.67
C ARG A 252 -10.57 3.34 -2.39
N SER A 253 -10.72 3.03 -3.66
CA SER A 253 -9.59 2.71 -4.54
C SER A 253 -9.00 3.97 -5.16
N TYR A 254 -7.70 3.95 -5.37
CA TYR A 254 -6.92 4.99 -6.06
C TYR A 254 -6.20 4.30 -7.20
N ASN A 255 -6.24 4.87 -8.39
CA ASN A 255 -5.83 4.16 -9.60
C ASN A 255 -4.89 5.01 -10.45
N MET A 256 -3.97 4.34 -11.13
CA MET A 256 -3.32 4.84 -12.32
C MET A 256 -3.48 3.82 -13.44
N LEU A 257 -3.73 4.31 -14.65
CA LEU A 257 -3.80 3.48 -15.84
C LEU A 257 -3.00 4.10 -16.98
N TYR A 258 -2.09 3.31 -17.51
CA TYR A 258 -1.35 3.54 -18.74
C TYR A 258 -1.85 2.59 -19.83
N MET A 259 -1.98 3.11 -21.05
CA MET A 259 -2.29 2.33 -22.24
C MET A 259 -1.35 2.74 -23.37
N GLU A 260 -0.76 1.76 -24.06
CA GLU A 260 0.05 2.06 -25.24
C GLU A 260 -0.80 2.75 -26.31
N GLY A 261 -0.29 3.85 -26.86
CA GLY A 261 -1.03 4.72 -27.78
C GLY A 261 -2.01 5.69 -27.12
N GLY A 262 -2.08 5.72 -25.78
CA GLY A 262 -2.97 6.59 -25.02
C GLY A 262 -4.24 5.89 -24.53
N LEU A 263 -5.00 6.59 -23.67
CA LEU A 263 -6.21 6.07 -23.05
C LEU A 263 -7.31 5.80 -24.10
N ASP A 264 -7.65 4.53 -24.32
CA ASP A 264 -8.77 4.10 -25.17
C ASP A 264 -9.87 3.45 -24.31
N VAL A 265 -10.92 4.23 -24.02
CA VAL A 265 -12.08 3.80 -23.23
C VAL A 265 -12.81 2.61 -23.88
N ASN A 266 -12.89 2.55 -25.20
CA ASN A 266 -13.56 1.45 -25.89
C ASN A 266 -12.77 0.15 -25.75
N ARG A 267 -11.45 0.22 -25.83
CA ARG A 267 -10.57 -0.92 -25.56
C ARG A 267 -10.72 -1.40 -24.12
N LEU A 268 -10.75 -0.49 -23.14
CA LEU A 268 -10.93 -0.84 -21.74
C LEU A 268 -12.30 -1.46 -21.45
N ARG A 269 -13.38 -0.97 -22.08
CA ARG A 269 -14.72 -1.59 -21.94
C ARG A 269 -14.76 -3.03 -22.47
N ARG A 270 -13.95 -3.36 -23.48
CA ARG A 270 -13.85 -4.73 -24.03
C ARG A 270 -12.90 -5.63 -23.24
N ASN A 271 -11.91 -5.06 -22.58
CA ASN A 271 -10.89 -5.79 -21.82
C ASN A 271 -10.49 -5.01 -20.55
N PRO A 272 -11.39 -4.95 -19.55
CA PRO A 272 -11.15 -4.13 -18.37
C PRO A 272 -10.00 -4.71 -17.53
N PRO A 273 -9.22 -3.85 -16.86
CA PRO A 273 -8.28 -4.31 -15.84
C PRO A 273 -9.04 -5.02 -14.70
N PRO A 274 -8.36 -5.84 -13.88
CA PRO A 274 -8.97 -6.45 -12.71
C PRO A 274 -9.52 -5.39 -11.74
N ILE A 275 -10.84 -5.41 -11.51
CA ILE A 275 -11.55 -4.40 -10.69
C ILE A 275 -11.53 -4.78 -9.20
N THR A 276 -11.57 -6.06 -8.88
CA THR A 276 -11.37 -6.54 -7.51
C THR A 276 -9.87 -6.65 -7.26
N ALA A 277 -9.32 -5.74 -6.45
CA ALA A 277 -8.05 -5.98 -5.77
C ALA A 277 -8.15 -7.34 -5.05
N GLY A 278 -7.49 -8.36 -5.59
CA GLY A 278 -7.23 -9.66 -4.99
C GLY A 278 -8.34 -10.34 -4.16
N ARG A 279 -9.39 -10.89 -4.79
CA ARG A 279 -10.06 -12.10 -4.25
C ARG A 279 -9.67 -13.34 -5.07
N GLN A 280 -8.37 -13.61 -5.19
CA GLN A 280 -7.91 -14.97 -5.45
C GLN A 280 -8.19 -15.76 -4.17
N GLN A 281 -9.21 -16.61 -4.19
CA GLN A 281 -9.47 -17.55 -3.11
C GLN A 281 -8.18 -18.32 -2.86
N HIS A 282 -7.59 -18.16 -1.68
CA HIS A 282 -6.54 -19.05 -1.22
C HIS A 282 -7.23 -20.41 -1.05
N GLY A 283 -7.08 -21.29 -2.05
CA GLY A 283 -7.45 -22.68 -1.92
C GLY A 283 -6.74 -23.21 -0.70
N THR A 284 -7.51 -23.61 0.31
CA THR A 284 -7.02 -24.45 1.39
C THR A 284 -6.26 -25.63 0.77
N PRO A 285 -5.01 -25.90 1.17
CA PRO A 285 -4.41 -27.18 0.84
C PRO A 285 -5.26 -28.25 1.53
N ASP A 286 -5.86 -29.14 0.74
CA ASP A 286 -6.50 -30.33 1.26
C ASP A 286 -5.50 -31.04 2.17
N SER A 287 -5.89 -31.20 3.43
CA SER A 287 -5.19 -32.00 4.41
C SER A 287 -5.24 -33.46 3.97
N ASN A 288 -4.25 -33.88 3.18
CA ASN A 288 -3.95 -35.29 2.99
C ASN A 288 -3.54 -35.89 4.33
N THR A 289 -4.52 -36.48 5.01
CA THR A 289 -4.30 -37.37 6.15
C THR A 289 -3.75 -38.69 5.60
N PRO A 290 -2.62 -39.21 6.09
CA PRO A 290 -2.17 -40.54 5.70
C PRO A 290 -3.13 -41.58 6.30
N LYS A 291 -3.74 -42.43 5.46
CA LYS A 291 -4.30 -43.70 5.95
C LYS A 291 -3.13 -44.64 6.21
N ALA A 292 -2.85 -44.91 7.49
CA ALA A 292 -2.13 -46.11 7.90
C ALA A 292 -3.13 -47.28 8.00
N PRO A 293 -2.69 -48.52 7.75
CA PRO A 293 -3.52 -49.72 7.90
C PRO A 293 -3.92 -49.97 9.36
#